data_AF-A0A1Q8EMM8-F1
#
_entry.id   AF-A0A1Q8EMM8-F1
#
_cell.length_a   1.000
_cell.length_b   1.000
_cell.length_c   1.000
_cell.angle_alpha   90.00
_cell.angle_beta   90.00
_cell.angle_gamma   90.00
#
_symmetry.space_group_name_H-M   'P 1'
#
loop_
_entity.id
_entity.type
_entity.pdbx_description
1 polymer ?
#
loop_
_entity_poly.entity_id
_entity_poly.type
_entity_poly.pdbx_seq_one_letter_code
_entity_poly.pdbx_strand_id
1 'polypeptide(L)'
;MGLCVALAIERTSIDDEWLVRTSLWLASIPESLDDSLLLDGENIFLIRRHDSQCPPRELEARVQQQLSIACWFATHDASHLTSTETRTVGRLA
;
A
#
# COMPACT_ATOMS: atom_id res chain seq x y z
N MET A 1 18.75 15.89 -9.24
CA MET A 1 18.39 14.58 -9.84
C MET A 1 18.05 13.63 -8.69
N GLY A 2 17.21 12.62 -8.87
CA GLY A 2 16.83 11.67 -7.82
C GLY A 2 16.67 10.27 -8.41
N LEU A 3 16.45 9.27 -7.56
CA LEU A 3 16.19 7.89 -7.96
C LEU A 3 14.74 7.54 -7.66
N CYS A 4 13.98 7.09 -8.65
CA CYS A 4 12.67 6.50 -8.40
C CYS A 4 12.80 4.98 -8.34
N VAL A 5 12.29 4.40 -7.26
CA VAL A 5 12.24 2.95 -7.08
C VAL A 5 10.78 2.52 -7.07
N ALA A 6 10.43 1.60 -7.95
CA ALA A 6 9.14 0.94 -7.97
C ALA A 6 9.33 -0.51 -7.52
N LEU A 7 8.65 -0.92 -6.46
CA LEU A 7 8.62 -2.31 -6.00
C LEU A 7 7.28 -2.92 -6.36
N ALA A 8 7.32 -4.03 -7.10
CA ALA A 8 6.14 -4.84 -7.36
C ALA A 8 5.64 -5.45 -6.05
N ILE A 9 4.34 -5.36 -5.82
CA ILE A 9 3.68 -6.01 -4.69
C ILE A 9 3.11 -7.32 -5.21
N GLU A 10 3.79 -8.43 -4.91
CA GLU A 10 3.36 -9.76 -5.35
C GLU A 10 2.08 -10.17 -4.62
N ARG A 11 0.96 -10.19 -5.34
CA ARG A 11 -0.32 -10.65 -4.79
C ARG A 11 -1.21 -11.24 -5.87
N THR A 12 -2.07 -12.17 -5.48
CA THR A 12 -2.95 -12.91 -6.38
C THR A 12 -4.20 -12.15 -6.82
N SER A 13 -4.68 -11.20 -6.01
CA SER A 13 -5.84 -10.36 -6.34
C SER A 13 -5.78 -9.03 -5.61
N ILE A 14 -6.33 -8.00 -6.23
CA ILE A 14 -6.49 -6.65 -5.67
C ILE A 14 -7.99 -6.37 -5.66
N ASP A 15 -8.57 -6.19 -4.49
CA ASP A 15 -9.95 -5.73 -4.32
C ASP A 15 -9.99 -4.28 -3.77
N ASP A 16 -11.15 -3.65 -3.94
CA ASP A 16 -11.36 -2.24 -3.56
C ASP A 16 -11.20 -2.02 -2.05
N GLU A 17 -11.61 -2.97 -1.21
CA GLU A 17 -11.51 -2.84 0.25
C GLU A 17 -10.06 -2.85 0.69
N TRP A 18 -9.29 -3.80 0.14
CA TRP A 18 -7.86 -3.89 0.35
C TRP A 18 -7.16 -2.60 -0.08
N LEU A 19 -7.48 -2.08 -1.29
CA LEU A 19 -6.85 -0.88 -1.82
C LEU A 19 -7.13 0.35 -0.94
N VAL A 20 -8.37 0.53 -0.50
CA VAL A 20 -8.75 1.63 0.41
C VAL A 20 -7.98 1.52 1.72
N ARG A 21 -8.00 0.34 2.36
CA ARG A 21 -7.34 0.13 3.66
C ARG A 21 -5.83 0.35 3.59
N THR A 22 -5.20 -0.21 2.56
CA THR A 22 -3.77 -0.08 2.31
C THR A 22 -3.39 1.37 2.03
N SER A 23 -4.19 2.09 1.24
CA SER A 23 -3.96 3.51 0.98
C SER A 23 -4.08 4.35 2.26
N LEU A 24 -5.07 4.09 3.10
CA LEU A 24 -5.24 4.77 4.39
C LEU A 24 -4.11 4.44 5.37
N TRP A 25 -3.68 3.18 5.41
CA TRP A 25 -2.55 2.78 6.24
C TRP A 25 -1.25 3.44 5.76
N LEU A 26 -1.00 3.47 4.44
CA LEU A 26 0.17 4.15 3.88
C LEU A 26 0.17 5.63 4.22
N ALA A 27 -0.98 6.29 4.08
CA ALA A 27 -1.16 7.69 4.45
C ALA A 27 -1.00 7.97 5.95
N SER A 28 -1.12 6.94 6.80
CA SER A 28 -0.92 7.06 8.25
C SER A 28 0.55 7.05 8.66
N ILE A 29 1.47 6.71 7.76
CA ILE A 29 2.92 6.65 8.02
C ILE A 29 3.53 8.01 7.64
N PRO A 30 3.99 8.82 8.61
CA PRO A 30 4.54 10.15 8.33
C PRO A 30 5.75 10.14 7.39
N GLU A 31 6.55 9.06 7.45
CA GLU A 31 7.75 8.89 6.62
C GLU A 31 7.45 8.41 5.18
N SER A 32 6.17 8.22 4.84
CA SER A 32 5.71 7.71 3.53
C SER A 32 4.95 8.77 2.72
N LEU A 33 5.10 10.05 3.02
CA LEU A 33 4.39 11.13 2.30
C LEU A 33 4.70 11.18 0.80
N ASP A 34 5.89 10.76 0.39
CA ASP A 34 6.32 10.69 -1.01
C ASP A 34 6.05 9.31 -1.66
N ASP A 35 5.34 8.42 -0.95
CA ASP A 35 4.97 7.11 -1.47
C ASP A 35 3.71 7.20 -2.31
N SER A 36 3.67 6.39 -3.35
CA SER A 36 2.49 6.25 -4.20
C SER A 36 2.26 4.79 -4.54
N LEU A 37 0.98 4.40 -4.56
CA LEU A 37 0.56 3.15 -5.15
C LEU A 37 0.20 3.39 -6.61
N LEU A 38 0.84 2.65 -7.51
CA LEU A 38 0.52 2.64 -8.94
C LEU A 38 -0.16 1.32 -9.29
N LEU A 39 -1.34 1.41 -9.90
CA LEU A 39 -2.02 0.28 -10.53
C LEU A 39 -1.72 0.29 -12.03
N ASP A 40 -1.20 -0.83 -12.55
CA ASP A 40 -0.96 -1.06 -13.97
C ASP A 40 -1.55 -2.42 -14.36
N GLY A 41 -2.79 -2.40 -14.86
CA GLY A 41 -3.59 -3.60 -15.05
C GLY A 41 -3.88 -4.29 -13.71
N GLU A 42 -3.47 -5.56 -13.60
CA GLU A 42 -3.58 -6.36 -12.37
C GLU A 42 -2.35 -6.22 -11.45
N ASN A 43 -1.33 -5.48 -11.88
CA ASN A 43 -0.12 -5.28 -11.10
C ASN A 43 -0.26 -4.03 -10.23
N ILE A 44 0.27 -4.10 -9.01
CA ILE A 44 0.39 -2.92 -8.14
C ILE A 44 1.84 -2.73 -7.70
N PHE A 45 2.27 -1.47 -7.73
CA PHE A 45 3.61 -1.06 -7.39
C PHE A 45 3.60 -0.03 -6.26
N LEU A 46 4.51 -0.19 -5.32
CA LEU A 46 4.86 0.87 -4.37
C LEU A 46 6.02 1.69 -4.95
N ILE A 47 5.74 2.94 -5.27
CA ILE A 47 6.70 3.88 -5.85
C ILE A 47 7.13 4.87 -4.78
N ARG A 48 8.44 5.06 -4.65
CA ARG A 48 9.05 6.11 -3.82
C ARG A 48 10.14 6.81 -4.61
N ARG A 49 10.16 8.14 -4.52
CA ARG A 49 11.28 8.95 -4.99
C ARG A 49 12.29 9.14 -3.85
N HIS A 50 13.55 8.82 -4.13
CA HIS A 50 14.67 9.02 -3.23
C HIS A 50 15.53 10.19 -3.73
N ASP A 51 15.84 11.12 -2.83
CA ASP A 51 16.69 12.27 -3.17
C ASP A 51 18.17 11.87 -3.28
N SER A 52 18.87 12.43 -4.27
CA SER A 52 20.29 12.13 -4.52
C SER A 52 21.26 12.67 -3.48
N GLN A 53 20.82 13.59 -2.62
CA GLN A 53 21.65 14.18 -1.55
C GLN A 53 21.69 13.32 -0.29
N CYS A 54 21.02 12.16 -0.30
CA CYS A 54 20.97 11.21 0.79
C CYS A 54 22.30 10.44 0.94
N PRO A 55 22.90 10.37 2.14
CA PRO A 55 24.05 9.49 2.40
C PRO A 55 23.74 8.02 2.04
N PRO A 56 24.71 7.24 1.55
CA PRO A 56 24.45 5.86 1.10
C PRO A 56 23.77 4.96 2.14
N ARG A 57 24.15 5.08 3.42
CA ARG A 57 23.54 4.32 4.52
C ARG A 57 22.08 4.69 4.78
N GLU A 58 21.74 5.98 4.63
CA GLU A 58 20.36 6.44 4.78
C GLU A 58 19.51 6.01 3.59
N LEU A 59 20.08 6.04 2.38
CA LEU A 59 19.40 5.53 1.18
C LEU A 59 19.08 4.04 1.32
N GLU A 60 20.06 3.24 1.78
CA GLU A 60 19.86 1.82 2.06
C GLU A 60 18.72 1.59 3.06
N ALA A 61 18.71 2.33 4.17
CA ALA A 61 17.64 2.24 5.16
C ALA A 61 16.26 2.61 4.58
N ARG A 62 16.18 3.65 3.74
CA ARG A 62 14.93 4.08 3.08
C ARG A 62 14.43 3.06 2.06
N VAL A 63 15.33 2.44 1.28
CA VAL A 63 14.98 1.37 0.35
C VAL A 63 14.52 0.13 1.12
N GLN A 64 15.20 -0.22 2.21
CA GLN A 64 14.81 -1.33 3.07
C GLN A 64 13.42 -1.10 3.70
N GLN A 65 13.12 0.12 4.13
CA GLN A 65 11.79 0.49 4.63
C GLN A 65 10.73 0.33 3.53
N GLN A 66 10.99 0.84 2.32
CA GLN A 66 10.08 0.68 1.17
C GLN A 66 9.81 -0.81 0.89
N LEU A 67 10.84 -1.65 0.93
CA LEU A 67 10.70 -3.10 0.77
C LEU A 67 9.86 -3.73 1.88
N SER A 68 10.09 -3.37 3.13
CA SER A 68 9.29 -3.86 4.27
C SER A 68 7.82 -3.48 4.13
N ILE A 69 7.50 -2.29 3.63
CA ILE A 69 6.13 -1.86 3.34
C ILE A 69 5.54 -2.71 2.20
N ALA A 70 6.26 -2.90 1.09
CA ALA A 70 5.79 -3.72 -0.02
C ALA A 70 5.51 -5.18 0.40
N CYS A 71 6.38 -5.75 1.24
CA CYS A 71 6.17 -7.08 1.82
C CYS A 71 4.98 -7.12 2.78
N TRP A 72 4.79 -6.08 3.60
CA TRP A 72 3.63 -5.97 4.49
C TRP A 72 2.35 -5.95 3.67
N PHE A 73 2.33 -5.15 2.60
CA PHE A 73 1.25 -5.19 1.63
C PHE A 73 1.06 -6.62 1.16
N ALA A 74 2.02 -7.26 0.51
CA ALA A 74 1.86 -8.60 -0.09
C ALA A 74 1.30 -9.68 0.85
N THR A 75 1.51 -9.54 2.17
CA THR A 75 1.15 -10.56 3.18
C THR A 75 -0.08 -10.23 4.02
N HIS A 76 -0.49 -8.96 4.08
CA HIS A 76 -1.65 -8.56 4.87
C HIS A 76 -2.89 -8.49 3.99
N ASP A 77 -3.72 -9.53 4.12
CA ASP A 77 -5.07 -9.52 3.61
C ASP A 77 -5.99 -8.77 4.56
N ALA A 78 -6.95 -8.05 3.98
CA ALA A 78 -8.16 -7.74 4.71
C ALA A 78 -8.80 -9.08 5.05
N SER A 79 -8.77 -9.49 6.31
CA SER A 79 -9.57 -10.60 6.79
C SER A 79 -10.97 -10.41 6.23
N HIS A 80 -11.39 -11.29 5.32
CA HIS A 80 -12.77 -11.37 4.87
C HIS A 80 -13.62 -11.67 6.11
N LEU A 81 -14.03 -10.63 6.82
CA LEU A 81 -15.19 -10.71 7.68
C LEU A 81 -16.36 -10.82 6.71
N THR A 82 -16.70 -12.04 6.35
CA THR A 82 -18.02 -12.40 5.85
C THR A 82 -19.03 -12.08 6.95
N SER A 83 -19.34 -10.79 7.14
CA SER A 83 -20.53 -10.38 7.87
C SER A 83 -21.67 -10.40 6.86
N THR A 84 -22.23 -11.58 6.68
CA THR A 84 -23.56 -11.75 6.08
C THR A 84 -24.59 -11.22 7.07
N GLU A 85 -24.63 -9.90 7.28
CA GLU A 85 -25.78 -9.26 7.93
C GLU A 85 -26.69 -8.67 6.86
N THR A 86 -27.67 -9.48 6.48
CA THR A 86 -28.89 -9.05 5.80
C THR A 86 -29.61 -8.02 6.67
N ARG A 87 -29.26 -6.74 6.55
CA ARG A 87 -30.06 -5.66 7.13
C ARG A 87 -31.29 -5.45 6.25
N THR A 88 -32.34 -6.20 6.57
CA THR A 88 -33.71 -5.87 6.16
C THR A 88 -34.07 -4.55 6.83
N VAL A 89 -33.98 -3.45 6.09
CA VAL A 89 -34.47 -2.14 6.55
C VAL A 89 -35.99 -2.23 6.65
N GLY A 90 -36.50 -2.33 7.86
CA GLY A 90 -37.93 -2.22 8.15
C GLY A 90 -38.44 -0.84 7.74
N ARG A 91 -39.44 -0.81 6.85
CA ARG A 91 -40.25 0.38 6.56
C ARG A 91 -40.94 0.82 7.85
N LEU A 92 -40.71 2.07 8.27
CA LEU A 92 -41.57 2.74 9.23
C LEU A 92 -42.88 3.09 8.52
N ALA A 93 -43.98 2.57 9.06
CA ALA A 93 -45.35 2.96 8.72
C ALA A 93 -45.76 4.17 9.59
#